data_AF-A0A923E6V1-F1
#
_entry.id   AF-A0A923E6V1-F1
#
_cell.length_a   1.000
_cell.length_b   1.000
_cell.length_c   1.000
_cell.angle_alpha   90.00
_cell.angle_beta   90.00
_cell.angle_gamma   90.00
#
_symmetry.space_group_name_H-M   'P 1'
#
loop_
_entity.id
_entity.type
_entity.pdbx_description
1 polymer ?
#
loop_
_entity_poly.entity_id
_entity_poly.type
_entity_poly.pdbx_seq_one_letter_code
_entity_poly.pdbx_strand_id
1 'polypeptide(L)'
;MLYTNPIYGFIRNLLLFITGRVNYSKEDIGKNITMEDGKVYTVFRRVIIKHFFNKNRKPEGLFIIRFKPDGVTIEENIRFSRKAMMVFQGFKGFRTKYWTVDYNTGECQGIYEWDSYKDAVRYSKSIAVKVMTNRSENGSVSFKVLENTEANRNFKIRDKNSF
;
A
#
# COMPACT_ATOMS: atom_id res chain seq x y z
N MET A 1 12.06 -8.75 -21.35
CA MET A 1 10.75 -9.37 -21.05
C MET A 1 10.95 -10.46 -19.98
N LEU A 2 11.40 -10.10 -18.77
CA LEU A 2 11.79 -11.04 -17.69
C LEU A 2 11.19 -10.70 -16.31
N TYR A 3 10.33 -9.67 -16.22
CA TYR A 3 9.92 -9.04 -14.96
C TYR A 3 8.60 -9.54 -14.37
N THR A 4 8.07 -10.65 -14.89
CA THR A 4 6.79 -11.25 -14.48
C THR A 4 6.94 -12.71 -14.02
N ASN A 5 8.17 -13.18 -13.76
CA ASN A 5 8.35 -14.53 -13.21
C ASN A 5 8.07 -14.52 -11.68
N PRO A 6 7.02 -15.22 -11.20
CA PRO A 6 6.66 -15.27 -9.79
C PRO A 6 7.77 -15.84 -8.90
N ILE A 7 8.66 -16.70 -9.43
CA ILE A 7 9.81 -17.27 -8.72
C ILE A 7 10.82 -16.17 -8.35
N TYR A 8 11.08 -15.23 -9.26
CA TYR A 8 12.00 -14.12 -9.00
C TYR A 8 11.41 -13.14 -7.97
N GLY A 9 10.09 -12.91 -8.02
CA GLY A 9 9.37 -12.14 -7.01
C GLY A 9 9.46 -12.77 -5.61
N PHE A 10 9.35 -14.10 -5.53
CA PHE A 10 9.49 -14.86 -4.29
C PHE A 10 10.93 -14.83 -3.72
N ILE A 11 11.95 -15.07 -4.55
CA ILE A 11 13.37 -15.01 -4.13
C ILE A 11 13.73 -13.61 -3.63
N ARG A 12 13.31 -12.56 -4.35
CA ARG A 12 13.56 -11.18 -3.92
C ARG A 12 12.87 -10.86 -2.60
N ASN A 13 11.67 -11.40 -2.37
CA ASN A 13 10.94 -11.22 -1.11
C ASN A 13 11.67 -11.88 0.07
N LEU A 14 12.13 -13.13 -0.13
CA LEU A 14 12.96 -13.85 0.83
C LEU A 14 14.25 -13.09 1.14
N LEU A 15 14.93 -12.56 0.12
CA LEU A 15 16.12 -11.72 0.29
C LEU A 15 15.83 -10.42 1.04
N LEU A 16 14.70 -9.75 0.80
CA LEU A 16 14.33 -8.53 1.54
C LEU A 16 14.09 -8.80 3.03
N PHE A 17 13.49 -9.95 3.37
CA PHE A 17 13.35 -10.40 4.75
C PHE A 17 14.71 -10.75 5.37
N ILE A 18 15.53 -11.56 4.70
CA ILE A 18 16.85 -11.97 5.19
C ILE A 18 17.80 -10.77 5.36
N THR A 19 17.69 -9.75 4.50
CA THR A 19 18.55 -8.55 4.56
C THR A 19 18.06 -7.50 5.57
N GLY A 20 17.01 -7.76 6.35
CA GLY A 20 16.50 -6.83 7.37
C GLY A 20 16.00 -5.50 6.80
N ARG A 21 15.64 -5.46 5.51
CA ARG A 21 15.26 -4.23 4.80
C ARG A 21 13.82 -3.82 5.04
N VAL A 22 13.01 -4.70 5.62
CA VAL A 22 11.59 -4.47 5.91
C VAL A 22 11.47 -3.81 7.28
N ASN A 23 10.92 -2.59 7.32
CA ASN A 23 10.62 -1.87 8.55
C ASN A 23 9.11 -1.73 8.72
N TYR A 24 8.58 -2.30 9.81
CA TYR A 24 7.20 -2.10 10.24
C TYR A 24 7.13 -0.90 11.17
N SER A 25 6.88 0.28 10.59
CA SER A 25 6.84 1.53 11.36
C SER A 25 5.53 1.64 12.15
N LYS A 26 5.64 2.03 13.42
CA LYS A 26 4.51 2.37 14.29
C LYS A 26 4.17 3.87 14.30
N GLU A 27 5.01 4.70 13.70
CA GLU A 27 4.96 6.17 13.79
C GLU A 27 3.62 6.78 13.37
N ASP A 28 2.97 6.19 12.37
CA ASP A 28 1.71 6.70 11.82
C ASP A 28 0.49 5.89 12.25
N ILE A 29 0.65 4.81 13.03
CA ILE A 29 -0.48 3.98 13.43
C ILE A 29 -1.41 4.79 14.34
N GLY A 30 -2.71 4.79 14.04
CA GLY A 30 -3.73 5.56 14.74
C GLY A 30 -3.93 6.98 14.21
N LYS A 31 -3.03 7.48 13.36
CA LYS A 31 -3.19 8.77 12.68
C LYS A 31 -4.21 8.69 11.56
N ASN A 32 -4.80 9.83 11.22
CA ASN A 32 -5.77 9.96 10.14
C ASN A 32 -5.09 10.45 8.86
N ILE A 33 -5.50 9.88 7.74
CA ILE A 33 -5.18 10.35 6.40
C ILE A 33 -6.42 11.00 5.82
N THR A 34 -6.36 12.30 5.58
CA THR A 34 -7.39 13.04 4.84
C THR A 34 -7.02 13.10 3.38
N MET A 35 -7.91 12.61 2.53
CA MET A 35 -7.82 12.61 1.08
C MET A 35 -8.45 13.88 0.50
N GLU A 36 -8.09 14.25 -0.72
CA GLU A 36 -8.67 15.42 -1.41
C GLU A 36 -10.18 15.37 -1.60
N ASP A 37 -10.76 14.17 -1.72
CA ASP A 37 -12.21 13.99 -1.82
C ASP A 37 -12.91 14.05 -0.45
N GLY A 38 -12.22 14.53 0.59
CA GLY A 38 -12.74 14.69 1.93
C GLY A 38 -12.79 13.40 2.75
N LYS A 39 -12.53 12.24 2.15
CA LYS A 39 -12.53 10.96 2.87
C LYS A 39 -11.39 10.89 3.88
N VAL A 40 -11.66 10.34 5.06
CA VAL A 40 -10.71 10.19 6.15
C VAL A 40 -10.54 8.71 6.48
N TYR A 41 -9.28 8.26 6.57
CA TYR A 41 -8.97 6.87 6.94
C TYR A 41 -7.96 6.84 8.08
N THR A 42 -8.16 5.94 9.03
CA THR A 42 -7.20 5.71 10.11
C THR A 42 -6.15 4.69 9.68
N VAL A 43 -4.88 5.02 9.86
CA VAL A 43 -3.76 4.11 9.58
C VAL A 43 -3.71 3.02 10.65
N PHE A 44 -3.76 1.75 10.24
CA PHE A 44 -3.58 0.62 11.16
C PHE A 44 -2.31 -0.19 10.90
N ARG A 45 -1.64 0.04 9.76
CA ARG A 45 -0.32 -0.53 9.48
C ARG A 45 0.47 0.31 8.49
N ARG A 46 1.78 0.31 8.66
CA ARG A 46 2.74 0.83 7.67
C ARG A 46 3.92 -0.12 7.52
N VAL A 47 4.36 -0.30 6.28
CA VAL A 47 5.63 -0.98 5.95
C VAL A 47 6.47 -0.06 5.09
N ILE A 48 7.77 -0.07 5.34
CA ILE A 48 8.78 0.69 4.60
C ILE A 48 9.92 -0.26 4.23
N ILE A 49 10.35 -0.26 2.97
CA ILE A 49 11.55 -0.94 2.51
C ILE A 49 12.72 0.05 2.57
N LYS A 50 13.72 -0.24 3.39
CA LYS A 50 14.95 0.56 3.48
C LYS A 50 15.76 0.38 2.18
N HIS A 51 16.13 1.49 1.52
CA HIS A 51 17.05 1.48 0.38
C HIS A 51 18.45 1.92 0.83
N PHE A 52 19.44 1.04 0.68
CA PHE A 52 20.83 1.32 1.09
C PHE A 52 21.50 2.35 0.18
N PHE A 53 21.40 2.18 -1.13
CA PHE A 53 22.14 2.99 -2.11
C PHE A 53 21.47 4.33 -2.46
N ASN A 54 20.24 4.58 -2.00
CA ASN A 54 19.46 5.76 -2.38
C ASN A 54 18.51 6.21 -1.25
N LYS A 55 19.06 6.43 -0.05
CA LYS A 55 18.26 6.87 1.12
C LYS A 55 17.47 8.16 0.85
N ASN A 56 18.03 9.07 0.06
CA ASN A 56 17.47 10.41 -0.17
C ASN A 56 16.59 10.51 -1.43
N ARG A 57 16.53 9.48 -2.27
CA ARG A 57 15.67 9.52 -3.46
C ARG A 57 14.22 9.50 -2.99
N LYS A 58 13.39 10.47 -3.39
CA LYS A 58 11.94 10.47 -3.13
C LYS A 58 11.27 9.36 -3.98
N PRO A 59 10.15 8.76 -3.54
CA PRO A 59 9.38 7.89 -4.43
C PRO A 59 8.88 8.72 -5.62
N GLU A 60 8.73 8.11 -6.79
CA GLU A 60 8.25 8.79 -8.01
C GLU A 60 6.89 8.23 -8.49
N GLY A 61 6.41 7.13 -7.91
CA GLY A 61 5.11 6.55 -8.23
C GLY A 61 4.22 6.37 -7.01
N LEU A 62 2.94 6.72 -7.15
CA LEU A 62 1.88 6.43 -6.18
C LEU A 62 0.85 5.50 -6.80
N PHE A 63 0.43 4.51 -6.02
CA PHE A 63 -0.75 3.71 -6.32
C PHE A 63 -1.69 3.77 -5.11
N ILE A 64 -2.90 4.28 -5.32
CA ILE A 64 -3.91 4.44 -4.27
C ILE A 64 -5.11 3.60 -4.68
N ILE A 65 -5.52 2.68 -3.83
CA ILE A 65 -6.66 1.79 -4.06
C ILE A 65 -7.59 1.81 -2.86
N ARG A 66 -8.89 1.80 -3.12
CA ARG A 66 -9.97 1.69 -2.15
C ARG A 66 -10.81 0.48 -2.47
N PHE A 67 -11.34 -0.17 -1.44
CA PHE A 67 -12.17 -1.36 -1.56
C PHE A 67 -12.92 -1.62 -0.26
N LYS A 68 -14.04 -2.34 -0.33
CA LYS A 68 -14.71 -2.90 0.84
C LYS A 68 -14.48 -4.41 0.86
N PRO A 69 -13.91 -5.00 1.93
CA PRO A 69 -13.75 -6.44 2.03
C PRO A 69 -15.11 -7.16 1.96
N ASP A 70 -15.21 -8.23 1.18
CA ASP A 70 -16.45 -9.02 1.08
C ASP A 70 -16.50 -10.09 2.18
N GLY A 71 -17.65 -10.21 2.84
CA GLY A 71 -17.95 -11.28 3.80
C GLY A 71 -17.04 -11.35 5.03
N VAL A 72 -16.29 -10.29 5.35
CA VAL A 72 -15.39 -10.25 6.53
C VAL A 72 -15.46 -8.91 7.26
N THR A 73 -15.27 -8.96 8.57
CA THR A 73 -15.15 -7.79 9.43
C THR A 73 -13.85 -7.01 9.16
N ILE A 74 -13.82 -5.75 9.62
CA ILE A 74 -12.61 -4.91 9.56
C ILE A 74 -11.47 -5.59 10.32
N GLU A 75 -11.76 -6.15 11.51
CA GLU A 75 -10.79 -6.81 12.37
C GLU A 75 -10.18 -8.05 11.67
N GLU A 76 -11.00 -8.83 10.98
CA GLU A 76 -10.54 -9.97 10.18
C GLU A 76 -9.66 -9.52 9.01
N ASN A 77 -10.04 -8.45 8.31
CA ASN A 77 -9.23 -7.89 7.23
C ASN A 77 -7.89 -7.32 7.76
N ILE A 78 -7.88 -6.67 8.92
CA ILE A 78 -6.68 -6.21 9.62
C ILE A 78 -5.77 -7.39 9.97
N ARG A 79 -6.32 -8.52 10.45
CA ARG A 79 -5.52 -9.74 10.70
C ARG A 79 -4.98 -10.31 9.39
N PHE A 80 -5.83 -10.47 8.38
CA PHE A 80 -5.48 -11.04 7.08
C PHE A 80 -4.35 -10.26 6.39
N SER A 81 -4.37 -8.93 6.50
CA SER A 81 -3.38 -8.08 5.84
C SER A 81 -1.93 -8.39 6.25
N ARG A 82 -1.69 -9.05 7.40
CA ARG A 82 -0.35 -9.51 7.80
C ARG A 82 0.17 -10.60 6.88
N LYS A 83 -0.70 -11.54 6.50
CA LYS A 83 -0.38 -12.62 5.55
C LYS A 83 -0.18 -12.05 4.15
N ALA A 84 -1.07 -11.15 3.74
CA ALA A 84 -1.02 -10.51 2.43
C ALA A 84 0.29 -9.72 2.21
N MET A 85 0.76 -9.04 3.26
CA MET A 85 2.01 -8.28 3.26
C MET A 85 3.24 -9.09 2.85
N MET A 86 3.31 -10.36 3.29
CA MET A 86 4.42 -11.25 2.93
C MET A 86 4.50 -11.55 1.44
N VAL A 87 3.48 -11.24 0.63
CA VAL A 87 3.48 -11.48 -0.82
C VAL A 87 3.90 -10.23 -1.60
N PHE A 88 3.45 -9.03 -1.19
CA PHE A 88 3.58 -7.81 -2.02
C PHE A 88 4.91 -7.07 -1.85
N GLN A 89 5.63 -7.25 -0.75
CA GLN A 89 6.89 -6.52 -0.53
C GLN A 89 8.01 -6.89 -1.52
N GLY A 90 7.89 -8.02 -2.22
CA GLY A 90 8.87 -8.50 -3.22
C GLY A 90 8.82 -7.78 -4.58
N PHE A 91 7.82 -6.94 -4.85
CA PHE A 91 7.66 -6.29 -6.17
C PHE A 91 8.75 -5.24 -6.44
N LYS A 92 9.33 -5.26 -7.65
CA LYS A 92 10.39 -4.33 -8.06
C LYS A 92 9.91 -2.89 -7.87
N GLY A 93 10.74 -2.08 -7.21
CA GLY A 93 10.44 -0.68 -6.94
C GLY A 93 9.51 -0.41 -5.77
N PHE A 94 8.99 -1.42 -5.05
CA PHE A 94 8.13 -1.19 -3.89
C PHE A 94 8.90 -0.50 -2.75
N ARG A 95 8.33 0.59 -2.20
CA ARG A 95 8.96 1.37 -1.11
C ARG A 95 8.13 1.38 0.16
N THR A 96 6.89 1.85 0.09
CA THR A 96 6.05 2.04 1.26
C THR A 96 4.67 1.51 0.97
N LYS A 97 4.00 0.98 2.00
CA LYS A 97 2.54 0.83 1.98
C LYS A 97 1.94 1.28 3.30
N TYR A 98 0.89 2.08 3.20
CA TYR A 98 -0.07 2.32 4.27
C TYR A 98 -1.27 1.42 4.07
N TRP A 99 -1.72 0.81 5.15
CA TRP A 99 -3.04 0.22 5.24
C TRP A 99 -3.88 1.10 6.15
N THR A 100 -5.01 1.54 5.62
CA THR A 100 -5.90 2.44 6.29
C THR A 100 -7.35 1.93 6.18
N VAL A 101 -8.18 2.35 7.12
CA VAL A 101 -9.60 1.98 7.14
C VAL A 101 -10.43 3.18 7.60
N ASP A 102 -11.58 3.34 6.99
CA ASP A 102 -12.66 4.15 7.51
C ASP A 102 -13.56 3.24 8.36
N TYR A 103 -13.46 3.37 9.69
CA TYR A 103 -14.22 2.54 10.63
C TYR A 103 -15.73 2.79 10.58
N ASN A 104 -16.18 3.91 10.01
CA ASN A 104 -17.61 4.20 9.90
C ASN A 104 -18.24 3.47 8.70
N THR A 105 -17.50 3.33 7.60
CA THR A 105 -18.04 2.78 6.34
C THR A 105 -17.55 1.38 6.02
N GLY A 106 -16.53 0.88 6.74
CA GLY A 106 -15.84 -0.38 6.44
C GLY A 106 -14.93 -0.30 5.21
N GLU A 107 -14.82 0.87 4.57
CA GLU A 107 -13.97 1.05 3.40
C GLU A 107 -12.49 1.03 3.80
N CYS A 108 -11.73 0.18 3.13
CA CYS A 108 -10.29 0.08 3.29
C CYS A 108 -9.58 0.84 2.18
N GLN A 109 -8.42 1.41 2.51
CA GLN A 109 -7.55 2.05 1.52
C GLN A 109 -6.11 1.54 1.67
N GLY A 110 -5.47 1.34 0.52
CA GLY A 110 -4.05 1.08 0.42
C GLY A 110 -3.36 2.22 -0.33
N ILE A 111 -2.37 2.85 0.28
CA ILE A 111 -1.51 3.87 -0.36
C ILE A 111 -0.12 3.27 -0.50
N TYR A 112 0.37 3.19 -1.73
CA TYR A 112 1.64 2.54 -2.06
C TYR A 112 2.57 3.55 -2.72
N GLU A 113 3.81 3.59 -2.24
CA GLU A 113 4.88 4.38 -2.83
C GLU A 113 5.86 3.48 -3.57
N TRP A 114 6.28 3.91 -4.75
CA TRP A 114 7.14 3.19 -5.67
C TRP A 114 8.36 4.02 -6.09
N ASP A 115 9.46 3.33 -6.42
CA ASP A 115 10.68 3.93 -6.97
C ASP A 115 10.40 4.71 -8.25
N SER A 116 9.49 4.22 -9.10
CA SER A 116 9.11 4.87 -10.37
C SER A 116 7.59 4.80 -10.60
N TYR A 117 7.05 5.78 -11.34
CA TYR A 117 5.67 5.74 -11.84
C TYR A 117 5.41 4.45 -12.65
N LYS A 118 6.38 4.03 -13.48
CA LYS A 118 6.29 2.79 -14.28
C LYS A 118 6.12 1.53 -13.42
N ASP A 119 6.76 1.47 -12.26
CA ASP A 119 6.60 0.34 -11.34
C ASP A 119 5.22 0.37 -10.66
N ALA A 120 4.70 1.55 -10.31
CA ALA A 120 3.32 1.71 -9.80
C ALA A 120 2.27 1.27 -10.84
N VAL A 121 2.43 1.70 -12.12
CA VAL A 121 1.57 1.28 -13.23
C VAL A 121 1.63 -0.24 -13.41
N ARG A 122 2.82 -0.85 -13.35
CA ARG A 122 2.96 -2.31 -13.46
C ARG A 122 2.23 -3.03 -12.32
N TYR A 123 2.34 -2.52 -11.09
CA TYR A 123 1.65 -3.10 -9.94
C TYR A 123 0.13 -3.01 -10.07
N SER A 124 -0.42 -1.91 -10.61
CA SER A 124 -1.86 -1.74 -10.82
C SER A 124 -2.49 -2.84 -11.70
N LYS A 125 -1.69 -3.47 -12.57
CA LYS A 125 -2.10 -4.56 -13.49
C LYS A 125 -1.76 -5.96 -12.97
N SER A 126 -1.24 -6.08 -11.75
CA SER A 126 -0.72 -7.33 -11.22
C SER A 126 -1.81 -8.28 -10.70
N ILE A 127 -1.44 -9.55 -10.54
CA ILE A 127 -2.30 -10.56 -9.89
C ILE A 127 -2.72 -10.16 -8.47
N ALA A 128 -1.89 -9.35 -7.77
CA ALA A 128 -2.23 -8.82 -6.45
C ALA A 128 -3.53 -8.00 -6.46
N VAL A 129 -3.66 -7.11 -7.46
CA VAL A 129 -4.83 -6.26 -7.62
C VAL A 129 -6.05 -7.09 -8.01
N LYS A 130 -5.87 -8.10 -8.87
CA LYS A 130 -6.95 -9.05 -9.22
C LYS A 130 -7.46 -9.82 -8.00
N VAL A 131 -6.56 -10.39 -7.19
CA VAL A 131 -6.92 -11.13 -5.97
C VAL A 131 -7.62 -10.22 -4.95
N MET A 132 -7.17 -8.99 -4.79
CA MET A 132 -7.84 -8.02 -3.93
C MET A 132 -9.24 -7.69 -4.46
N THR A 133 -9.38 -7.52 -5.78
CA THR A 133 -10.68 -7.24 -6.41
C THR A 133 -11.68 -8.38 -6.17
N ASN A 134 -11.24 -9.62 -6.35
CA ASN A 134 -12.09 -10.80 -6.13
C ASN A 134 -12.49 -11.02 -4.66
N ARG A 135 -11.80 -10.38 -3.72
CA ARG A 135 -12.07 -10.48 -2.28
C ARG A 135 -12.79 -9.25 -1.72
N SER A 136 -13.24 -8.37 -2.61
CA SER A 136 -13.92 -7.14 -2.26
C SER A 136 -15.36 -7.21 -2.72
N GLU A 137 -16.24 -6.47 -2.06
CA GLU A 137 -17.64 -6.32 -2.48
C GLU A 137 -17.68 -5.89 -3.95
N ASN A 138 -18.62 -6.46 -4.71
CA ASN A 138 -18.71 -6.20 -6.14
C ASN A 138 -18.90 -4.69 -6.41
N GLY A 139 -18.06 -4.13 -7.29
CA GLY A 139 -18.09 -2.70 -7.63
C GLY A 139 -17.47 -1.76 -6.59
N SER A 140 -16.99 -2.25 -5.43
CA SER A 140 -16.40 -1.38 -4.39
C SER A 140 -14.97 -0.92 -4.70
N VAL A 141 -14.31 -1.56 -5.66
CA VAL A 141 -12.89 -1.34 -5.92
C VAL A 141 -12.69 -0.16 -6.86
N SER A 142 -11.88 0.80 -6.42
CA SER A 142 -11.42 1.92 -7.26
C SER A 142 -9.94 2.18 -7.00
N PHE A 143 -9.21 2.59 -8.03
CA PHE A 143 -7.81 2.96 -7.86
C PHE A 143 -7.36 4.06 -8.81
N LYS A 144 -6.29 4.74 -8.42
CA LYS A 144 -5.55 5.68 -9.27
C LYS A 144 -4.05 5.44 -9.18
N VAL A 145 -3.37 5.68 -10.28
CA VAL A 145 -1.89 5.69 -10.36
C VAL A 145 -1.45 7.11 -10.68
N LEU A 146 -0.56 7.66 -9.86
CA LEU A 146 -0.09 9.04 -9.99
C LEU A 146 1.44 9.07 -10.00
N GLU A 147 2.03 10.06 -10.67
CA GLU A 147 3.41 10.42 -10.40
C GLU A 147 3.50 11.03 -9.00
N ASN A 148 4.53 10.70 -8.23
CA ASN A 148 4.68 11.19 -6.86
C ASN A 148 5.43 12.53 -6.85
N THR A 149 4.74 13.59 -7.24
CA THR A 149 5.19 14.98 -7.08
C THR A 149 4.54 15.59 -5.84
N GLU A 150 5.06 16.71 -5.34
CA GLU A 150 4.42 17.41 -4.21
C GLU A 150 2.98 17.84 -4.54
N ALA A 151 2.72 18.20 -5.81
CA ALA A 151 1.39 18.51 -6.33
C ALA A 151 0.44 17.30 -6.38
N ASN A 152 0.98 16.08 -6.53
CA ASN A 152 0.21 14.85 -6.66
C ASN A 152 0.11 14.05 -5.36
N ARG A 153 0.75 14.53 -4.28
CA ARG A 153 0.65 13.91 -2.94
C ARG A 153 -0.65 14.36 -2.28
N ASN A 154 -1.72 13.79 -2.78
CA ASN A 154 -3.11 14.19 -2.54
C ASN A 154 -3.66 13.71 -1.18
N PHE A 155 -2.79 13.60 -0.17
CA PHE A 155 -3.17 13.14 1.16
C PHE A 155 -2.27 13.73 2.25
N LYS A 156 -2.89 14.09 3.39
CA LYS A 156 -2.19 14.61 4.57
C LYS A 156 -2.39 13.66 5.74
N ILE A 157 -1.29 13.28 6.38
CA ILE A 157 -1.32 12.51 7.64
C ILE A 157 -1.42 13.53 8.77
N ARG A 158 -2.41 13.36 9.66
CA ARG A 158 -2.64 14.21 10.84
C ARG A 158 -2.84 13.36 12.08
N ASP A 159 -2.47 13.90 13.23
CA ASP A 159 -2.82 13.27 14.49
C ASP A 159 -4.35 13.28 14.68
N LYS A 160 -4.86 12.26 15.37
CA LYS A 160 -6.30 11.99 15.50
C LYS A 160 -7.11 13.18 16.07
N ASN A 161 -6.43 14.12 16.75
CA ASN A 161 -7.03 15.26 17.46
C ASN A 161 -6.69 16.63 16.84
N SER A 162 -6.21 16.68 15.59
CA SER A 162 -5.89 17.95 14.91
C SER A 162 -7.02 18.37 13.97
N PHE A 163 -8.13 18.82 14.55
CA PHE A 163 -9.20 19.54 13.86
C PHE A 163 -9.25 20.98 14.35
#